data_AF-W9J7G6-F1
#
_entry.id   AF-W9J7G6-F1
#
_cell.length_a   1.000
_cell.length_b   1.000
_cell.length_c   1.000
_cell.angle_alpha   90.00
_cell.angle_beta   90.00
_cell.angle_gamma   90.00
#
_symmetry.space_group_name_H-M   'P 1'
#
loop_
_entity.id
_entity.type
_entity.pdbx_description
1 polymer ?
#
loop_
_entity_poly.entity_id
_entity_poly.type
_entity_poly.pdbx_seq_one_letter_code
_entity_poly.pdbx_strand_id
1 'polypeptide(L)'
;MTISQDLPRAGAFISSAQRMHPLKQENASHEDIHSHMELAPGPSASWLSVAVTWLRQMTIFKALLIVYYLNVVAWGGMIFLLMCNAAPAMCHPTCDDINSPRKKWIEIDSQILNALFCIPAFWLTPRRCIEVWKALQYTTRQDTTALRQLAAAYREWFRLPGSESLPAHIGPFQVEAWLHQASSLDIVPYPVRSVPEPPPSGRRATPTRLWKLQAVVGLNLLITIFQVILSMFMWCYNRHNRPGWSVGLFLCLAFVLSIGAGVVQFLERKGVQRVEGKPDPEALRIEDEELELVDRQKFLNSSQVEASR
;
A
#
# COMPACT_ATOMS: atom_id res chain seq x y z
N MET A 1 38.87 -31.71 58.70
CA MET A 1 40.09 -31.01 58.28
C MET A 1 40.53 -31.57 56.92
N THR A 2 41.07 -30.88 55.91
CA THR A 2 41.24 -29.46 55.53
C THR A 2 42.07 -29.49 54.21
N ILE A 3 41.58 -28.94 53.07
CA ILE A 3 42.35 -28.35 51.90
C ILE A 3 43.26 -29.32 51.06
N SER A 4 43.01 -29.58 49.76
CA SER A 4 43.48 -28.90 48.49
C SER A 4 44.94 -29.27 48.06
N GLN A 5 45.39 -29.42 46.78
CA GLN A 5 44.85 -29.10 45.43
C GLN A 5 45.67 -29.73 44.23
N ASP A 6 45.07 -29.82 43.02
CA ASP A 6 45.59 -29.70 41.61
C ASP A 6 46.46 -30.71 40.75
N LEU A 7 45.92 -30.98 39.50
CA LEU A 7 46.51 -31.20 38.13
C LEU A 7 47.53 -32.35 37.78
N PRO A 8 47.85 -32.73 36.50
CA PRO A 8 47.40 -32.34 35.13
C PRO A 8 47.03 -33.55 34.17
N ARG A 9 47.42 -33.63 32.86
CA ARG A 9 46.60 -33.25 31.65
C ARG A 9 47.08 -33.84 30.27
N ALA A 10 46.15 -34.14 29.32
CA ALA A 10 46.24 -34.19 27.81
C ALA A 10 46.65 -35.45 26.96
N GLY A 11 46.14 -35.48 25.70
CA GLY A 11 46.37 -36.42 24.56
C GLY A 11 45.38 -36.14 23.39
N ALA A 12 45.33 -36.80 22.20
CA ALA A 12 46.29 -37.65 21.45
C ALA A 12 45.77 -38.07 20.02
N PHE A 13 46.63 -38.03 18.96
CA PHE A 13 46.64 -38.88 17.72
C PHE A 13 45.50 -38.77 16.64
N ILE A 14 45.64 -39.00 15.30
CA ILE A 14 46.37 -40.00 14.44
C ILE A 14 46.87 -39.38 13.07
N SER A 15 47.75 -40.09 12.32
CA SER A 15 48.39 -39.71 11.02
C SER A 15 48.32 -40.83 9.93
N SER A 16 48.61 -40.53 8.65
CA SER A 16 48.84 -41.45 7.49
C SER A 16 49.43 -40.70 6.26
N ALA A 17 50.11 -41.37 5.31
CA ALA A 17 50.75 -40.68 4.14
C ALA A 17 51.06 -41.56 2.90
N GLN A 18 50.92 -41.00 1.68
CA GLN A 18 51.39 -41.50 0.34
C GLN A 18 51.15 -40.37 -0.72
N ARG A 19 51.84 -40.19 -1.87
CA ARG A 19 52.80 -40.99 -2.69
C ARG A 19 53.73 -40.04 -3.49
N MET A 20 54.85 -40.52 -4.03
CA MET A 20 55.91 -39.72 -4.71
C MET A 20 56.12 -40.05 -6.21
N HIS A 21 56.77 -39.11 -6.93
CA HIS A 21 57.50 -39.19 -8.22
C HIS A 21 56.80 -38.95 -9.59
N PRO A 22 57.51 -38.39 -10.60
CA PRO A 22 56.92 -37.70 -11.77
C PRO A 22 57.23 -38.35 -13.15
N LEU A 23 56.57 -37.87 -14.21
CA LEU A 23 57.00 -38.03 -15.61
C LEU A 23 56.83 -36.72 -16.40
N LYS A 24 57.65 -36.55 -17.44
CA LYS A 24 57.84 -35.33 -18.24
C LYS A 24 57.37 -35.54 -19.68
N GLN A 25 56.39 -34.76 -20.12
CA GLN A 25 56.12 -34.39 -21.53
C GLN A 25 55.15 -33.19 -21.48
N GLU A 26 55.52 -31.98 -21.87
CA GLU A 26 55.92 -31.56 -23.23
C GLU A 26 54.84 -31.88 -24.27
N ASN A 27 53.81 -31.04 -24.30
CA ASN A 27 53.07 -30.67 -25.50
C ASN A 27 52.38 -29.33 -25.25
N ALA A 28 53.08 -28.24 -25.57
CA ALA A 28 52.50 -26.91 -25.64
C ALA A 28 52.00 -26.66 -27.07
N SER A 29 50.71 -26.90 -27.31
CA SER A 29 49.98 -26.28 -28.42
C SER A 29 48.47 -26.50 -28.28
N HIS A 30 47.70 -25.46 -28.60
CA HIS A 30 46.31 -25.54 -29.04
C HIS A 30 45.16 -25.62 -28.00
N GLU A 31 45.22 -24.85 -26.90
CA GLU A 31 43.98 -24.36 -26.24
C GLU A 31 44.07 -22.99 -25.53
N ASP A 32 45.18 -22.25 -25.69
CA ASP A 32 45.41 -20.93 -25.05
C ASP A 32 45.01 -19.73 -25.97
N ILE A 33 43.89 -19.86 -26.68
CA ILE A 33 43.24 -18.75 -27.43
C ILE A 33 41.77 -18.66 -27.02
N HIS A 34 41.51 -18.58 -25.71
CA HIS A 34 40.21 -18.16 -25.18
C HIS A 34 40.29 -17.42 -23.83
N SER A 35 41.46 -16.86 -23.51
CA SER A 35 41.59 -15.85 -22.46
C SER A 35 41.21 -14.45 -22.99
N HIS A 36 40.67 -13.62 -22.11
CA HIS A 36 40.35 -12.20 -22.35
C HIS A 36 39.21 -11.88 -23.33
N MET A 37 38.01 -12.37 -23.01
CA MET A 37 36.87 -11.46 -22.96
C MET A 37 36.24 -11.48 -21.58
N GLU A 38 36.83 -10.71 -20.66
CA GLU A 38 36.10 -10.18 -19.51
C GLU A 38 34.94 -9.33 -20.03
N LEU A 39 33.77 -9.96 -20.18
CA LEU A 39 32.52 -9.22 -20.25
C LEU A 39 32.32 -8.57 -18.90
N ALA A 40 32.76 -7.31 -18.81
CA ALA A 40 32.41 -6.41 -17.72
C ALA A 40 30.89 -6.50 -17.45
N PRO A 41 30.44 -6.48 -16.19
CA PRO A 41 29.02 -6.53 -15.87
C PRO A 41 28.32 -5.26 -16.38
N GLY A 42 27.85 -5.31 -17.62
CA GLY A 42 27.17 -4.22 -18.28
C GLY A 42 25.87 -3.87 -17.54
N PRO A 43 25.54 -2.57 -17.35
CA PRO A 43 24.40 -2.14 -16.54
C PRO A 43 23.02 -2.41 -17.18
N SER A 44 22.94 -3.28 -18.19
CA SER A 44 21.77 -3.48 -19.05
C SER A 44 20.89 -4.68 -18.70
N ALA A 45 21.38 -5.66 -17.92
CA ALA A 45 20.58 -6.86 -17.60
C ALA A 45 19.59 -6.63 -16.43
N SER A 46 19.97 -5.83 -15.43
CA SER A 46 19.19 -5.66 -14.18
C SER A 46 17.83 -5.01 -14.40
N TRP A 47 17.76 -3.94 -15.19
CA TRP A 47 16.49 -3.24 -15.46
C TRP A 47 15.52 -4.10 -16.29
N LEU A 48 16.04 -4.94 -17.20
CA LEU A 48 15.24 -5.89 -17.98
C LEU A 48 14.67 -7.00 -17.08
N SER A 49 15.47 -7.60 -16.20
CA SER A 49 14.99 -8.58 -15.22
C SER A 49 13.97 -7.99 -14.24
N VAL A 50 14.17 -6.74 -13.79
CA VAL A 50 13.20 -6.01 -12.96
C VAL A 50 11.93 -5.70 -13.75
N ALA A 51 12.02 -5.24 -15.00
CA ALA A 51 10.87 -4.94 -15.84
C ALA A 51 10.05 -6.20 -16.17
N VAL A 52 10.70 -7.33 -16.46
CA VAL A 52 10.03 -8.62 -16.72
C VAL A 52 9.36 -9.15 -15.46
N THR A 53 10.04 -9.10 -14.31
CA THR A 53 9.44 -9.48 -13.01
C THR A 53 8.26 -8.57 -12.64
N TRP A 54 8.38 -7.27 -12.90
CA TRP A 54 7.34 -6.28 -12.67
C TRP A 54 6.12 -6.50 -13.59
N LEU A 55 6.34 -6.72 -14.90
CA LEU A 55 5.30 -7.08 -15.87
C LEU A 55 4.60 -8.38 -15.48
N ARG A 56 5.34 -9.40 -15.02
CA ARG A 56 4.78 -10.67 -14.54
C ARG A 56 3.91 -10.51 -13.29
N GLN A 57 4.28 -9.58 -12.39
CA GLN A 57 3.51 -9.26 -11.18
C GLN A 57 2.40 -8.21 -11.40
N MET A 58 2.28 -7.68 -12.63
CA MET A 58 1.33 -6.64 -12.98
C MET A 58 -0.02 -7.25 -13.40
N THR A 59 -0.92 -7.36 -12.45
CA THR A 59 -2.32 -7.71 -12.73
C THR A 59 -2.97 -6.67 -13.64
N ILE A 60 -3.94 -7.09 -14.46
CA ILE A 60 -4.69 -6.21 -15.38
C ILE A 60 -5.25 -4.99 -14.64
N PHE A 61 -5.75 -5.18 -13.42
CA PHE A 61 -6.23 -4.09 -12.55
C PHE A 61 -5.14 -3.07 -12.18
N LYS A 62 -3.92 -3.52 -11.83
CA LYS A 62 -2.78 -2.61 -11.57
C LYS A 62 -2.39 -1.83 -12.82
N ALA A 63 -2.37 -2.47 -14.00
CA ALA A 63 -2.10 -1.80 -15.28
C ALA A 63 -3.14 -0.71 -15.59
N LEU A 64 -4.44 -1.00 -15.41
CA LEU A 64 -5.53 -0.03 -15.60
C LEU A 64 -5.39 1.16 -14.64
N LEU A 65 -5.06 0.92 -13.37
CA LEU A 65 -4.78 2.00 -12.40
C LEU A 65 -3.60 2.86 -12.83
N ILE A 66 -2.50 2.27 -13.33
CA ILE A 66 -1.34 3.02 -13.81
C ILE A 66 -1.73 3.93 -14.98
N VAL A 67 -2.45 3.41 -15.98
CA VAL A 67 -2.93 4.21 -17.12
C VAL A 67 -3.86 5.33 -16.66
N TYR A 68 -4.74 5.06 -15.70
CA TYR A 68 -5.61 6.08 -15.10
C TYR A 68 -4.82 7.19 -14.38
N TYR A 69 -3.84 6.84 -13.53
CA TYR A 69 -3.02 7.84 -12.85
C TYR A 69 -2.12 8.63 -13.81
N LEU A 70 -1.59 7.99 -14.87
CA LEU A 70 -0.86 8.68 -15.94
C LEU A 70 -1.76 9.69 -16.67
N ASN A 71 -3.03 9.37 -16.92
CA ASN A 71 -3.99 10.34 -17.47
C ASN A 71 -4.21 11.52 -16.51
N VAL A 72 -4.45 11.28 -15.22
CA VAL A 72 -4.59 12.33 -14.20
C VAL A 72 -3.37 13.26 -14.19
N VAL A 73 -2.16 12.70 -14.24
CA VAL A 73 -0.91 13.47 -14.27
C VAL A 73 -0.73 14.22 -15.59
N ALA A 74 -1.11 13.64 -16.74
CA ALA A 74 -1.00 14.29 -18.05
C ALA A 74 -1.92 15.52 -18.16
N TRP A 75 -3.23 15.36 -17.89
CA TRP A 75 -4.19 16.47 -17.90
C TRP A 75 -3.88 17.49 -16.80
N GLY A 76 -3.43 17.03 -15.62
CA GLY A 76 -3.00 17.90 -14.50
C GLY A 76 -1.74 18.71 -14.80
N GLY A 77 -0.78 18.11 -15.51
CA GLY A 77 0.41 18.80 -15.99
C GLY A 77 0.09 19.80 -17.10
N MET A 78 -0.81 19.44 -18.02
CA MET A 78 -1.25 20.33 -19.11
C MET A 78 -1.93 21.60 -18.58
N ILE A 79 -2.91 21.47 -17.68
CA ILE A 79 -3.56 22.65 -17.10
C ILE A 79 -2.58 23.52 -16.29
N PHE A 80 -1.62 22.91 -15.59
CA PHE A 80 -0.56 23.63 -14.87
C PHE A 80 0.33 24.44 -15.82
N LEU A 81 0.81 23.84 -16.92
CA LEU A 81 1.61 24.53 -17.94
C LEU A 81 0.83 25.69 -18.58
N LEU A 82 -0.47 25.50 -18.84
CA LEU A 82 -1.35 26.55 -19.39
C LEU A 82 -1.60 27.68 -18.38
N MET A 83 -1.72 27.38 -17.08
CA MET A 83 -1.78 28.42 -16.04
C MET A 83 -0.49 29.24 -15.99
N CYS A 84 0.67 28.58 -16.05
CA CYS A 84 2.01 29.21 -16.05
C CYS A 84 2.39 29.94 -17.36
N ASN A 85 1.48 30.13 -18.31
CA ASN A 85 1.73 30.75 -19.62
C ASN A 85 2.82 30.05 -20.47
N ALA A 86 3.09 28.76 -20.23
CA ALA A 86 4.14 28.01 -20.93
C ALA A 86 3.85 27.72 -22.41
N ALA A 87 2.65 28.09 -22.90
CA ALA A 87 2.23 27.95 -24.29
C ALA A 87 1.87 29.33 -24.91
N PRO A 88 2.83 30.24 -25.13
CA PRO A 88 2.56 31.60 -25.63
C PRO A 88 1.88 31.62 -27.02
N ALA A 89 2.10 30.59 -27.84
CA ALA A 89 1.41 30.42 -29.13
C ALA A 89 -0.12 30.36 -29.01
N MET A 90 -0.67 29.98 -27.85
CA MET A 90 -2.12 29.92 -27.60
C MET A 90 -2.73 31.26 -27.13
N CYS A 91 -1.92 32.34 -27.07
CA CYS A 91 -2.36 33.68 -26.64
C CYS A 91 -2.74 34.58 -27.82
N HIS A 92 -3.83 34.24 -28.52
CA HIS A 92 -4.42 35.09 -29.55
C HIS A 92 -5.95 35.18 -29.34
N PRO A 93 -6.55 36.40 -29.30
CA PRO A 93 -5.91 37.71 -29.47
C PRO A 93 -5.10 38.18 -28.25
N THR A 94 -5.42 37.73 -27.02
CA THR A 94 -4.58 37.93 -25.82
C THR A 94 -4.61 36.67 -24.93
N CYS A 95 -3.67 36.54 -23.98
CA CYS A 95 -3.60 35.37 -23.09
C CYS A 95 -4.81 35.21 -22.14
N ASP A 96 -5.51 36.31 -21.84
CA ASP A 96 -6.64 36.32 -20.90
C ASP A 96 -8.01 36.51 -21.58
N ASP A 97 -8.02 36.66 -22.90
CA ASP A 97 -9.24 36.67 -23.70
C ASP A 97 -10.05 35.37 -23.48
N ILE A 98 -11.36 35.52 -23.28
CA ILE A 98 -12.25 34.39 -22.98
C ILE A 98 -12.40 33.41 -24.15
N ASN A 99 -12.12 33.83 -25.39
CA ASN A 99 -12.15 32.99 -26.58
C ASN A 99 -10.77 32.46 -27.00
N SER A 100 -9.70 32.86 -26.31
CA SER A 100 -8.34 32.34 -26.52
C SER A 100 -8.30 30.81 -26.45
N PRO A 101 -7.49 30.13 -27.31
CA PRO A 101 -7.28 28.69 -27.21
C PRO A 101 -6.79 28.25 -25.83
N ARG A 102 -5.94 29.05 -25.17
CA ARG A 102 -5.47 28.81 -23.79
C ARG A 102 -6.64 28.61 -22.82
N LYS A 103 -7.58 29.56 -22.75
CA LYS A 103 -8.75 29.45 -21.85
C LYS A 103 -9.73 28.36 -22.30
N LYS A 104 -9.69 27.88 -23.56
CA LYS A 104 -10.52 26.77 -24.04
C LYS A 104 -9.94 25.43 -23.58
N TRP A 105 -8.63 25.25 -23.70
CA TRP A 105 -7.94 24.06 -23.17
C TRP A 105 -8.03 23.98 -21.64
N ILE A 106 -7.80 25.08 -20.91
CA ILE A 106 -7.99 25.11 -19.45
C ILE A 106 -9.41 24.64 -19.04
N GLU A 107 -10.45 25.00 -19.80
CA GLU A 107 -11.81 24.49 -19.57
C GLU A 107 -11.89 22.97 -19.80
N ILE A 108 -11.43 22.48 -20.96
CA ILE A 108 -11.44 21.06 -21.34
C ILE A 108 -10.69 20.22 -20.28
N ASP A 109 -9.45 20.60 -19.97
CA ASP A 109 -8.61 19.92 -18.99
C ASP A 109 -9.29 19.90 -17.61
N SER A 110 -9.93 21.01 -17.20
CA SER A 110 -10.63 21.09 -15.92
C SER A 110 -11.86 20.19 -15.86
N GLN A 111 -12.60 20.04 -16.96
CA GLN A 111 -13.74 19.12 -17.03
C GLN A 111 -13.28 17.66 -16.99
N ILE A 112 -12.21 17.32 -17.72
CA ILE A 112 -11.64 15.96 -17.73
C ILE A 112 -11.08 15.61 -16.35
N LEU A 113 -10.32 16.51 -15.71
CA LEU A 113 -9.82 16.31 -14.35
C LEU A 113 -10.96 16.20 -13.33
N ASN A 114 -12.00 17.03 -13.44
CA ASN A 114 -13.18 16.90 -12.58
C ASN A 114 -13.86 15.53 -12.76
N ALA A 115 -14.03 15.06 -13.99
CA ALA A 115 -14.59 13.72 -14.26
C ALA A 115 -13.69 12.62 -13.67
N LEU A 116 -12.38 12.69 -13.89
CA LEU A 116 -11.42 11.75 -13.32
C LEU A 116 -11.50 11.72 -11.80
N PHE A 117 -11.48 12.86 -11.10
CA PHE A 117 -11.59 12.89 -9.63
C PHE A 117 -12.98 12.53 -9.09
N CYS A 118 -14.06 12.78 -9.85
CA CYS A 118 -15.41 12.35 -9.48
C CYS A 118 -15.55 10.82 -9.44
N ILE A 119 -14.92 10.07 -10.34
CA ILE A 119 -15.02 8.60 -10.40
C ILE A 119 -14.67 7.93 -9.05
N PRO A 120 -13.45 8.07 -8.49
CA PRO A 120 -13.10 7.46 -7.21
C PRO A 120 -13.82 8.13 -6.04
N ALA A 121 -14.13 9.43 -6.12
CA ALA A 121 -14.86 10.12 -5.06
C ALA A 121 -16.26 9.53 -4.88
N PHE A 122 -17.03 9.41 -5.97
CA PHE A 122 -18.40 8.87 -5.95
C PHE A 122 -18.43 7.36 -5.72
N TRP A 123 -17.49 6.61 -6.31
CA TRP A 123 -17.33 5.17 -6.03
C TRP A 123 -17.11 4.89 -4.53
N LEU A 124 -16.30 5.72 -3.86
CA LEU A 124 -16.01 5.57 -2.44
C LEU A 124 -17.01 6.31 -1.52
N THR A 125 -17.94 7.13 -2.06
CA THR A 125 -18.91 7.89 -1.25
C THR A 125 -19.73 7.01 -0.31
N PRO A 126 -20.38 5.91 -0.74
CA PRO A 126 -21.20 5.10 0.17
C PRO A 126 -20.41 4.56 1.36
N ARG A 127 -19.18 4.09 1.09
CA ARG A 127 -18.26 3.62 2.13
C ARG A 127 -17.84 4.74 3.08
N ARG A 128 -17.45 5.91 2.57
CA ARG A 128 -17.08 7.08 3.40
C ARG A 128 -18.23 7.54 4.29
N CYS A 129 -19.46 7.57 3.78
CA CYS A 129 -20.65 7.89 4.57
C CYS A 129 -20.89 6.87 5.70
N ILE A 130 -20.74 5.56 5.42
CA ILE A 130 -20.86 4.50 6.44
C ILE A 130 -19.76 4.63 7.51
N GLU A 131 -18.52 4.95 7.12
CA GLU A 131 -17.40 5.14 8.05
C GLU A 131 -17.63 6.35 8.97
N VAL A 132 -18.10 7.48 8.43
CA VAL A 132 -18.48 8.67 9.21
C VAL A 132 -19.65 8.37 10.14
N TRP A 133 -20.66 7.63 9.66
CA TRP A 133 -21.81 7.24 10.48
C TRP A 133 -21.39 6.40 11.68
N LYS A 134 -20.49 5.41 11.50
CA LYS A 134 -19.91 4.63 12.61
C LYS A 134 -19.07 5.50 13.55
N ALA A 135 -18.30 6.44 13.00
CA ALA A 135 -17.47 7.36 13.77
C ALA A 135 -18.32 8.30 14.65
N LEU A 136 -19.49 8.74 14.14
CA LEU A 136 -20.50 9.50 14.85
C LEU A 136 -21.26 8.64 15.89
N GLN A 137 -21.65 7.41 15.54
CA GLN A 137 -22.26 6.46 16.49
C GLN A 137 -21.36 6.23 17.71
N TYR A 138 -20.06 6.01 17.50
CA TYR A 138 -19.10 5.91 18.59
C TYR A 138 -19.03 7.22 19.40
N THR A 139 -18.92 8.39 18.75
CA THR A 139 -18.79 9.67 19.47
C THR A 139 -20.03 10.01 20.31
N THR A 140 -21.23 9.83 19.75
CA THR A 140 -22.50 10.21 20.38
C THR A 140 -23.08 9.16 21.32
N ARG A 141 -22.91 7.86 21.02
CA ARG A 141 -23.50 6.75 21.79
C ARG A 141 -22.48 5.87 22.52
N GLN A 142 -21.19 6.13 22.36
CA GLN A 142 -20.10 5.30 22.89
C GLN A 142 -20.17 3.83 22.43
N ASP A 143 -20.73 3.60 21.23
CA ASP A 143 -20.87 2.26 20.66
C ASP A 143 -19.50 1.66 20.28
N THR A 144 -19.02 0.73 21.11
CA THR A 144 -17.73 0.04 20.89
C THR A 144 -17.77 -0.83 19.64
N THR A 145 -18.92 -1.34 19.20
CA THR A 145 -19.06 -2.16 18.00
C THR A 145 -18.76 -1.34 16.75
N ALA A 146 -19.25 -0.10 16.70
CA ALA A 146 -18.95 0.83 15.60
C ALA A 146 -17.45 1.15 15.49
N LEU A 147 -16.78 1.36 16.64
CA LEU A 147 -15.33 1.56 16.68
C LEU A 147 -14.55 0.30 16.26
N ARG A 148 -14.96 -0.89 16.71
CA ARG A 148 -14.34 -2.17 16.34
C ARG A 148 -14.47 -2.48 14.85
N GLN A 149 -15.56 -2.04 14.21
CA GLN A 149 -15.74 -2.11 12.75
C GLN A 149 -14.84 -1.14 11.99
N LEU A 150 -14.61 0.07 12.52
CA LEU A 150 -13.62 1.00 11.94
C LEU A 150 -12.20 0.46 12.12
N ALA A 151 -11.89 -0.18 13.24
CA ALA A 151 -10.60 -0.82 13.47
C ALA A 151 -10.32 -1.96 12.47
N ALA A 152 -11.33 -2.76 12.11
CA ALA A 152 -11.23 -3.75 11.04
C ALA A 152 -10.88 -3.09 9.69
N ALA A 153 -11.59 -2.02 9.32
CA ALA A 153 -11.40 -1.31 8.06
C ALA A 153 -10.05 -0.59 7.95
N TYR A 154 -9.50 -0.13 9.07
CA TYR A 154 -8.24 0.63 9.17
C TYR A 154 -7.10 -0.16 9.84
N ARG A 155 -7.17 -1.51 9.82
CA ARG A 155 -6.26 -2.44 10.52
C ARG A 155 -4.77 -2.29 10.19
N GLU A 156 -4.42 -1.65 9.08
CA GLU A 156 -3.02 -1.43 8.69
C GLU A 156 -2.26 -0.43 9.58
N TRP A 157 -2.97 0.50 10.21
CA TRP A 157 -2.34 1.60 10.96
C TRP A 157 -3.05 1.94 12.27
N PHE A 158 -4.33 1.58 12.41
CA PHE A 158 -5.11 1.81 13.62
C PHE A 158 -5.05 0.60 14.56
N ARG A 159 -4.87 0.86 15.86
CA ARG A 159 -4.87 -0.13 16.95
C ARG A 159 -5.92 0.27 17.99
N LEU A 160 -6.78 -0.67 18.37
CA LEU A 160 -7.87 -0.45 19.33
C LEU A 160 -7.31 -0.15 20.74
N PRO A 161 -8.01 0.66 21.56
CA PRO A 161 -7.73 0.75 22.99
C PRO A 161 -7.66 -0.64 23.62
N GLY A 162 -6.58 -0.93 24.35
CA GLY A 162 -6.36 -2.23 24.98
C GLY A 162 -5.91 -3.37 24.05
N SER A 163 -5.79 -3.19 22.73
CA SER A 163 -5.31 -4.27 21.84
C SER A 163 -3.85 -4.68 22.07
N GLU A 164 -3.11 -3.92 22.88
CA GLU A 164 -1.76 -4.24 23.36
C GLU A 164 -1.72 -5.41 24.35
N SER A 165 -2.82 -5.72 25.04
CA SER A 165 -2.90 -6.86 25.97
C SER A 165 -3.16 -8.20 25.26
N LEU A 166 -3.55 -8.19 23.98
CA LEU A 166 -3.80 -9.38 23.18
C LEU A 166 -2.47 -10.13 22.94
N PRO A 167 -2.30 -11.38 23.39
CA PRO A 167 -1.08 -12.14 23.18
C PRO A 167 -0.61 -12.16 21.71
N ALA A 168 0.69 -12.00 21.48
CA ALA A 168 1.25 -11.78 20.14
C ALA A 168 1.09 -12.99 19.20
N HIS A 169 1.00 -14.22 19.72
CA HIS A 169 0.82 -15.42 18.90
C HIS A 169 -0.57 -15.54 18.26
N ILE A 170 -1.56 -14.75 18.71
CA ILE A 170 -2.95 -14.89 18.27
C ILE A 170 -3.16 -14.20 16.92
N GLY A 171 -3.31 -15.01 15.87
CA GLY A 171 -3.73 -14.56 14.53
C GLY A 171 -5.25 -14.57 14.33
N PRO A 172 -5.74 -14.19 13.14
CA PRO A 172 -7.17 -14.13 12.81
C PRO A 172 -7.88 -15.49 12.83
N PHE A 173 -7.14 -16.60 12.75
CA PHE A 173 -7.67 -17.96 12.89
C PHE A 173 -7.80 -18.42 14.35
N GLN A 174 -6.92 -17.94 15.25
CA GLN A 174 -6.84 -18.41 16.64
C GLN A 174 -7.65 -17.55 17.61
N VAL A 175 -7.93 -16.28 17.25
CA VAL A 175 -8.65 -15.33 18.10
C VAL A 175 -10.02 -15.81 18.56
N GLU A 176 -10.75 -16.57 17.73
CA GLU A 176 -12.08 -17.08 18.07
C GLU A 176 -12.01 -18.08 19.24
N ALA A 177 -11.08 -19.03 19.19
CA ALA A 177 -10.80 -19.96 20.30
C ALA A 177 -10.30 -19.25 21.56
N TRP A 178 -9.45 -18.24 21.42
CA TRP A 178 -8.94 -17.46 22.56
C TRP A 178 -10.04 -16.61 23.22
N LEU A 179 -10.96 -16.01 22.46
CA LEU A 179 -12.09 -15.24 23.00
C LEU A 179 -13.07 -16.09 23.81
N HIS A 180 -13.19 -17.39 23.51
CA HIS A 180 -13.95 -18.32 24.35
C HIS A 180 -13.31 -18.55 25.73
N GLN A 181 -12.00 -18.32 25.86
CA GLN A 181 -11.26 -18.44 27.12
C GLN A 181 -11.12 -17.09 27.85
N ALA A 182 -11.02 -15.98 27.11
CA ALA A 182 -10.83 -14.63 27.63
C ALA A 182 -11.98 -13.70 27.22
N SER A 183 -12.90 -13.42 28.16
CA SER A 183 -14.10 -12.58 27.99
C SER A 183 -13.82 -11.09 27.74
N SER A 184 -13.05 -10.77 26.70
CA SER A 184 -12.55 -9.43 26.37
C SER A 184 -12.80 -9.09 24.90
N LEU A 185 -14.08 -9.06 24.51
CA LEU A 185 -14.49 -8.78 23.13
C LEU A 185 -14.05 -7.39 22.64
N ASP A 186 -14.00 -6.37 23.52
CA ASP A 186 -13.80 -4.97 23.11
C ASP A 186 -12.41 -4.65 22.54
N ILE A 187 -11.38 -5.45 22.87
CA ILE A 187 -10.01 -5.25 22.37
C ILE A 187 -9.77 -5.81 20.96
N VAL A 188 -10.73 -6.59 20.42
CA VAL A 188 -10.65 -7.27 19.12
C VAL A 188 -11.57 -6.59 18.09
N PRO A 189 -11.12 -6.29 16.86
CA PRO A 189 -11.95 -5.68 15.82
C PRO A 189 -13.14 -6.56 15.41
N TYR A 190 -14.12 -5.98 14.71
CA TYR A 190 -15.32 -6.68 14.26
C TYR A 190 -15.44 -6.62 12.72
N PRO A 191 -15.61 -7.75 12.01
CA PRO A 191 -15.72 -9.13 12.52
C PRO A 191 -14.42 -9.63 13.14
N VAL A 192 -14.50 -10.58 14.08
CA VAL A 192 -13.37 -11.07 14.89
C VAL A 192 -12.14 -11.48 14.06
N ARG A 193 -12.35 -12.09 12.89
CA ARG A 193 -11.29 -12.52 11.95
C ARG A 193 -10.54 -11.37 11.26
N SER A 194 -10.86 -10.11 11.54
CA SER A 194 -10.15 -8.93 11.03
C SER A 194 -8.95 -8.49 11.89
N VAL A 195 -8.63 -9.25 12.94
CA VAL A 195 -7.40 -9.10 13.73
C VAL A 195 -6.16 -9.04 12.80
N PRO A 196 -5.20 -8.13 13.04
CA PRO A 196 -3.92 -8.14 12.35
C PRO A 196 -3.16 -9.45 12.61
N GLU A 197 -2.40 -9.91 11.61
CA GLU A 197 -1.55 -11.10 11.74
C GLU A 197 -0.61 -11.02 12.96
N PRO A 198 -0.14 -12.17 13.48
CA PRO A 198 0.87 -12.22 14.53
C PRO A 198 2.08 -11.34 14.17
N PRO A 199 2.45 -10.34 14.99
CA PRO A 199 3.56 -9.45 14.66
C PRO A 199 4.88 -10.23 14.65
N PRO A 200 5.70 -10.17 13.58
CA PRO A 200 6.97 -10.89 13.49
C PRO A 200 7.95 -10.61 14.64
N SER A 201 7.86 -9.42 15.25
CA SER A 201 8.63 -9.02 16.45
C SER A 201 8.19 -9.71 17.76
N GLY A 202 7.06 -10.41 17.77
CA GLY A 202 6.41 -10.90 19.00
C GLY A 202 5.81 -9.79 19.89
N ARG A 203 5.71 -8.54 19.41
CA ARG A 203 5.18 -7.39 20.18
C ARG A 203 4.09 -6.66 19.39
N ARG A 204 2.95 -6.38 20.01
CA ARG A 204 1.88 -5.56 19.38
C ARG A 204 2.15 -4.06 19.57
N ALA A 205 1.68 -3.26 18.62
CA ALA A 205 1.75 -1.80 18.72
C ALA A 205 0.75 -1.26 19.75
N THR A 206 1.15 -0.18 20.45
CA THR A 206 0.32 0.57 21.39
C THR A 206 -0.94 1.14 20.71
N PRO A 207 -2.05 1.33 21.45
CA PRO A 207 -3.30 1.83 20.90
C PRO A 207 -3.15 3.20 20.22
N THR A 208 -3.80 3.35 19.06
CA THR A 208 -3.79 4.60 18.29
C THR A 208 -4.73 5.62 18.93
N ARG A 209 -4.32 6.90 19.00
CA ARG A 209 -5.18 7.97 19.53
C ARG A 209 -6.45 8.11 18.67
N LEU A 210 -7.62 7.94 19.30
CA LEU A 210 -8.93 7.90 18.63
C LEU A 210 -9.24 9.13 17.76
N TRP A 211 -8.76 10.31 18.14
CA TRP A 211 -8.96 11.53 17.34
C TRP A 211 -8.31 11.45 15.95
N LYS A 212 -7.24 10.66 15.76
CA LYS A 212 -6.59 10.48 14.45
C LYS A 212 -7.51 9.72 13.49
N LEU A 213 -8.23 8.72 13.98
CA LEU A 213 -9.25 7.99 13.23
C LEU A 213 -10.41 8.91 12.82
N GLN A 214 -10.94 9.66 13.78
CA GLN A 214 -12.01 10.65 13.53
C GLN A 214 -11.58 11.71 12.50
N ALA A 215 -10.35 12.23 12.64
CA ALA A 215 -9.79 13.20 11.69
C ALA A 215 -9.62 12.60 10.28
N VAL A 216 -9.04 11.41 10.14
CA VAL A 216 -8.87 10.75 8.82
C VAL A 216 -10.21 10.46 8.15
N VAL A 217 -11.19 9.96 8.89
CA VAL A 217 -12.55 9.69 8.38
C VAL A 217 -13.25 11.00 7.97
N GLY A 218 -13.14 12.05 8.77
CA GLY A 218 -13.68 13.38 8.45
C GLY A 218 -13.01 14.03 7.23
N LEU A 219 -11.68 13.96 7.12
CA LEU A 219 -10.93 14.44 5.95
C LEU A 219 -11.35 13.69 4.68
N ASN A 220 -11.51 12.36 4.74
CA ASN A 220 -12.00 11.54 3.63
C ASN A 220 -13.39 11.96 3.17
N LEU A 221 -14.31 12.29 4.10
CA LEU A 221 -15.62 12.83 3.74
C LEU A 221 -15.52 14.22 3.09
N LEU A 222 -14.73 15.13 3.67
CA LEU A 222 -14.58 16.50 3.16
C LEU A 222 -14.01 16.52 1.73
N ILE A 223 -13.08 15.61 1.39
CA ILE A 223 -12.60 15.41 0.00
C ILE A 223 -13.78 15.08 -0.94
N THR A 224 -14.67 14.17 -0.54
CA THR A 224 -15.88 13.84 -1.32
C THR A 224 -16.83 15.05 -1.41
N ILE A 225 -17.05 15.79 -0.33
CA ILE A 225 -17.91 16.98 -0.32
C ILE A 225 -17.37 18.05 -1.27
N PHE A 226 -16.07 18.34 -1.25
CA PHE A 226 -15.46 19.28 -2.19
C PHE A 226 -15.55 18.79 -3.63
N GLN A 227 -15.47 17.49 -3.90
CA GLN A 227 -15.68 16.96 -5.24
C GLN A 227 -17.14 17.10 -5.71
N VAL A 228 -18.14 16.90 -4.83
CA VAL A 228 -19.55 17.17 -5.14
C VAL A 228 -19.77 18.65 -5.46
N ILE A 229 -19.21 19.55 -4.65
CA ILE A 229 -19.31 21.01 -4.85
C ILE A 229 -18.63 21.41 -6.16
N LEU A 230 -17.43 20.90 -6.45
CA LEU A 230 -16.73 21.16 -7.70
C LEU A 230 -17.54 20.67 -8.91
N SER A 231 -18.10 19.46 -8.85
CA SER A 231 -18.94 18.92 -9.92
C SER A 231 -20.22 19.73 -10.13
N MET A 232 -20.85 20.24 -9.06
CA MET A 232 -21.96 21.19 -9.14
C MET A 232 -21.56 22.48 -9.86
N PHE A 233 -20.40 23.08 -9.53
CA PHE A 233 -19.89 24.26 -10.24
C PHE A 233 -19.57 23.99 -11.72
N MET A 234 -19.12 22.78 -12.05
CA MET A 234 -18.87 22.39 -13.45
C MET A 234 -20.17 22.22 -14.24
N TRP A 235 -21.20 21.62 -13.66
CA TRP A 235 -22.47 21.32 -14.34
C TRP A 235 -23.46 22.50 -14.37
N CYS A 236 -23.56 23.28 -13.29
CA CYS A 236 -24.53 24.38 -13.19
C CYS A 236 -24.09 25.65 -13.92
N TYR A 237 -22.79 25.83 -14.19
CA TYR A 237 -22.26 27.04 -14.82
C TYR A 237 -21.64 26.76 -16.18
N ASN A 238 -22.13 27.48 -17.18
CA ASN A 238 -21.44 27.66 -18.46
C ASN A 238 -20.09 28.36 -18.25
N ARG A 239 -19.13 28.03 -19.10
CA ARG A 239 -17.76 28.58 -19.16
C ARG A 239 -17.66 30.11 -18.99
N HIS A 240 -18.63 30.86 -19.48
CA HIS A 240 -18.66 32.33 -19.40
C HIS A 240 -19.15 32.88 -18.04
N ASN A 241 -19.94 32.10 -17.31
CA ASN A 241 -20.59 32.52 -16.07
C ASN A 241 -19.99 31.83 -14.83
N ARG A 242 -19.05 30.88 -15.01
CA ARG A 242 -18.41 30.18 -13.89
C ARG A 242 -17.40 31.11 -13.20
N PRO A 243 -17.45 31.26 -11.86
CA PRO A 243 -16.43 32.03 -11.14
C PRO A 243 -15.05 31.38 -11.29
N GLY A 244 -14.09 32.10 -11.90
CA GLY A 244 -12.76 31.56 -12.22
C GLY A 244 -11.93 31.09 -11.02
N TRP A 245 -12.30 31.49 -9.79
CA TRP A 245 -11.65 31.04 -8.56
C TRP A 245 -12.13 29.68 -8.06
N SER A 246 -13.37 29.25 -8.38
CA SER A 246 -14.00 28.11 -7.69
C SER A 246 -13.30 26.79 -7.98
N VAL A 247 -12.99 26.55 -9.26
CA VAL A 247 -12.31 25.33 -9.72
C VAL A 247 -10.96 25.17 -9.02
N GLY A 248 -10.14 26.20 -9.02
CA GLY A 248 -8.83 26.20 -8.36
C GLY A 248 -8.95 26.03 -6.85
N LEU A 249 -9.85 26.77 -6.19
CA LEU A 249 -10.00 26.72 -4.74
C LEU A 249 -10.42 25.33 -4.24
N PHE A 250 -11.50 24.76 -4.78
CA PHE A 250 -11.99 23.46 -4.31
C PHE A 250 -11.04 22.31 -4.65
N LEU A 251 -10.35 22.38 -5.80
CA LEU A 251 -9.32 21.42 -6.17
C LEU A 251 -8.11 21.48 -5.22
N CYS A 252 -7.59 22.68 -4.94
CA CYS A 252 -6.50 22.86 -3.98
C CYS A 252 -6.88 22.39 -2.57
N LEU A 253 -8.08 22.72 -2.10
CA LEU A 253 -8.59 22.24 -0.81
C LEU A 253 -8.68 20.71 -0.76
N ALA A 254 -9.25 20.08 -1.79
CA ALA A 254 -9.35 18.62 -1.87
C ALA A 254 -7.96 17.94 -1.84
N PHE A 255 -6.96 18.49 -2.54
CA PHE A 255 -5.59 17.99 -2.48
C PHE A 255 -4.95 18.16 -1.09
N VAL A 256 -5.10 19.32 -0.45
CA VAL A 256 -4.57 19.56 0.90
C VAL A 256 -5.16 18.57 1.91
N LEU A 257 -6.47 18.32 1.86
CA LEU A 257 -7.10 17.33 2.75
C LEU A 257 -6.66 15.90 2.44
N SER A 258 -6.49 15.55 1.16
CA SER A 258 -6.00 14.23 0.72
C SER A 258 -4.58 13.95 1.20
N ILE A 259 -3.68 14.92 1.04
CA ILE A 259 -2.31 14.86 1.55
C ILE A 259 -2.32 14.76 3.08
N GLY A 260 -3.12 15.58 3.77
CA GLY A 260 -3.25 15.54 5.22
C GLY A 260 -3.69 14.18 5.77
N ALA A 261 -4.72 13.58 5.16
CA ALA A 261 -5.20 12.24 5.52
C ALA A 261 -4.13 11.18 5.27
N GLY A 262 -3.46 11.21 4.11
CA GLY A 262 -2.40 10.27 3.74
C GLY A 262 -1.18 10.35 4.66
N VAL A 263 -0.76 11.56 5.07
CA VAL A 263 0.36 11.78 5.99
C VAL A 263 0.06 11.17 7.37
N VAL A 264 -1.14 11.37 7.92
CA VAL A 264 -1.52 10.77 9.21
C VAL A 264 -1.48 9.24 9.12
N GLN A 265 -2.10 8.65 8.10
CA GLN A 265 -2.08 7.19 7.89
C GLN A 265 -0.65 6.65 7.75
N PHE A 266 0.21 7.32 6.97
CA PHE A 266 1.59 6.92 6.75
C PHE A 266 2.44 6.96 8.03
N LEU A 267 2.30 8.01 8.83
CA LEU A 267 3.04 8.15 10.10
C LEU A 267 2.61 7.09 11.12
N GLU A 268 1.31 6.83 11.29
CA GLU A 268 0.85 5.78 12.19
C GLU A 268 1.26 4.38 11.68
N ARG A 269 1.12 4.10 10.38
CA ARG A 269 1.55 2.82 9.76
C ARG A 269 3.04 2.58 9.97
N LYS A 270 3.89 3.61 9.82
CA LYS A 270 5.33 3.53 10.11
C LYS A 270 5.61 3.33 11.60
N GLY A 271 4.81 3.91 12.48
CA GLY A 271 4.87 3.69 13.93
C GLY A 271 4.55 2.24 14.31
N VAL A 272 3.46 1.69 13.75
CA VAL A 272 3.04 0.29 13.91
C VAL A 272 4.14 -0.66 13.42
N GLN A 273 4.63 -0.48 12.19
CA GLN A 273 5.71 -1.29 11.60
C GLN A 273 7.03 -1.24 12.40
N ARG A 274 7.30 -0.15 13.13
CA ARG A 274 8.48 -0.02 14.00
C ARG A 274 8.37 -0.89 15.26
N VAL A 275 7.16 -1.16 15.75
CA VAL A 275 6.93 -2.00 16.94
C VAL A 275 6.68 -3.44 16.55
N GLU A 276 5.76 -3.67 15.61
CA GLU A 276 5.31 -5.01 15.21
C GLU A 276 6.31 -5.73 14.30
N GLY A 277 7.19 -4.98 13.63
CA GLY A 277 8.08 -5.47 12.59
C GLY A 277 7.46 -5.30 11.19
N LYS A 278 8.28 -5.51 10.16
CA LYS A 278 7.76 -5.73 8.80
C LYS A 278 7.56 -7.23 8.60
N PRO A 279 6.44 -7.66 7.99
CA PRO A 279 6.32 -9.04 7.52
C PRO A 279 7.42 -9.34 6.49
N ASP A 280 7.91 -10.57 6.51
CA ASP A 280 8.89 -11.05 5.54
C ASP A 280 8.21 -11.14 4.16
N PRO A 281 8.74 -10.49 3.10
CA PRO A 281 8.15 -10.56 1.77
C PRO A 281 8.07 -11.98 1.19
N GLU A 282 8.94 -12.92 1.61
CA GLU A 282 8.86 -14.31 1.16
C GLU A 282 7.72 -15.06 1.87
N ALA A 283 7.55 -14.85 3.19
CA ALA A 283 6.47 -15.46 3.96
C ALA A 283 5.09 -14.97 3.48
N LEU A 284 4.95 -13.67 3.20
CA LEU A 284 3.74 -13.09 2.59
C LEU A 284 3.41 -13.73 1.24
N ARG A 285 4.42 -14.01 0.39
CA ARG A 285 4.17 -14.62 -0.91
C ARG A 285 3.64 -16.05 -0.77
N ILE A 286 4.17 -16.81 0.19
CA ILE A 286 3.69 -18.16 0.49
C ILE A 286 2.25 -18.12 1.02
N GLU A 287 1.91 -17.18 1.92
CA GLU A 287 0.53 -17.00 2.40
C GLU A 287 -0.44 -16.62 1.27
N ASP A 288 -0.06 -15.70 0.38
CA ASP A 288 -0.88 -15.33 -0.80
C ASP A 288 -1.05 -16.52 -1.76
N GLU A 289 0.01 -17.29 -2.06
CA GLU A 289 -0.03 -18.50 -2.90
C GLU A 289 -0.91 -19.61 -2.30
N GLU A 290 -0.77 -19.90 -0.99
CA GLU A 290 -1.62 -20.84 -0.25
C GLU A 290 -3.11 -20.41 -0.27
N LEU A 291 -3.39 -19.11 -0.10
CA LEU A 291 -4.75 -18.58 -0.13
C LEU A 291 -5.40 -18.72 -1.51
N GLU A 292 -4.66 -18.43 -2.60
CA GLU A 292 -5.14 -18.65 -3.96
C GLU A 292 -5.42 -20.14 -4.24
N LEU A 293 -4.58 -21.06 -3.75
CA LEU A 293 -4.80 -22.50 -3.88
C LEU A 293 -6.06 -22.96 -3.12
N VAL A 294 -6.28 -22.48 -1.89
CA VAL A 294 -7.46 -22.80 -1.09
C VAL A 294 -8.75 -22.29 -1.76
N ASP A 295 -8.75 -21.06 -2.30
CA ASP A 295 -9.94 -20.51 -2.94
C ASP A 295 -10.23 -21.18 -4.29
N ARG A 296 -9.17 -21.54 -5.04
CA ARG A 296 -9.29 -22.39 -6.23
C ARG A 296 -9.88 -23.76 -5.91
N GLN A 297 -9.48 -24.38 -4.79
CA GLN A 297 -10.03 -25.65 -4.35
C GLN A 297 -11.52 -25.54 -3.97
N LYS A 298 -11.93 -24.45 -3.29
CA LYS A 298 -13.35 -24.19 -3.01
C LYS A 298 -14.16 -24.01 -4.30
N PHE A 299 -13.62 -23.28 -5.28
CA PHE A 299 -14.28 -23.09 -6.57
C PHE A 299 -14.51 -24.43 -7.27
N LEU A 300 -13.47 -25.27 -7.37
CA LEU A 300 -13.57 -26.62 -7.94
C LEU A 300 -14.61 -27.48 -7.22
N ASN A 301 -14.60 -27.48 -5.88
CA ASN A 301 -15.56 -28.22 -5.07
C ASN A 301 -17.00 -27.72 -5.29
N SER A 302 -17.21 -26.40 -5.42
CA SER A 302 -18.52 -25.81 -5.71
C SER A 302 -19.03 -26.23 -7.09
N SER A 303 -18.17 -26.17 -8.12
CA SER A 303 -18.53 -26.60 -9.48
C SER A 303 -18.84 -28.11 -9.56
N GLN A 304 -18.16 -28.96 -8.77
CA GLN A 304 -18.49 -30.39 -8.71
C GLN A 304 -19.86 -30.66 -8.05
N VAL A 305 -20.23 -29.87 -7.03
CA VAL A 305 -21.56 -29.97 -6.39
C VAL A 305 -22.67 -29.50 -7.33
N GLU A 306 -22.44 -28.47 -8.13
CA GLU A 306 -23.41 -28.02 -9.15
C GLU A 306 -23.54 -29.01 -10.32
N ALA A 307 -22.44 -29.63 -10.77
CA ALA A 307 -22.46 -30.64 -11.83
C ALA A 307 -23.06 -32.00 -11.39
N SER A 308 -23.37 -32.18 -10.11
CA SER A 308 -23.95 -33.40 -9.54
C SER A 308 -25.46 -33.27 -9.21
N ARG A 309 -26.11 -32.21 -9.69
CA ARG A 309 -27.57 -31.96 -9.58
C ARG A 309 -28.25 -32.02 -10.94
#